data_AF-A0A8S1VJQ4-F1
#
_entry.id   AF-A0A8S1VJQ4-F1
#
_cell.length_a   1.000
_cell.length_b   1.000
_cell.length_c   1.000
_cell.angle_alpha   90.00
_cell.angle_beta   90.00
_cell.angle_gamma   90.00
#
_symmetry.space_group_name_H-M   'P 1'
#
loop_
_entity.id
_entity.type
_entity.pdbx_description
1 polymer ?
#
loop_
_entity_poly.entity_id
_entity_poly.type
_entity_poly.pdbx_seq_one_letter_code
_entity_poly.pdbx_strand_id
1 'polypeptide(L)'
;MISCPFCDEIMANEVYWIHIKFCEQQIGQYNLIQQPCHQCGQMIVKLYFNDHLEICEGNFWTQVKCPHCSEACFKSELKDHLNKCPTLLEQQNREKHGITQCTICFEDVFENKKQLICSHSFHQECIDNWFKQQKKCPICKTLQII
;
A
#
# COMPACT_ATOMS: atom_id res chain seq x y z
N MET A 1 6.95 21.58 -53.08
CA MET A 1 6.08 22.09 -52.00
C MET A 1 5.58 20.90 -51.19
N ILE A 2 5.35 21.07 -49.89
CA ILE A 2 5.05 20.01 -48.92
C ILE A 2 3.70 20.32 -48.28
N SER A 3 2.82 19.33 -48.17
CA SER A 3 1.54 19.45 -47.47
C SER A 3 1.71 19.25 -45.97
N CYS A 4 1.08 20.10 -45.16
CA CYS A 4 0.99 19.94 -43.72
C CYS A 4 -0.02 18.83 -43.38
N PRO A 5 0.38 17.79 -42.63
CA PRO A 5 -0.50 16.68 -42.30
C PRO A 5 -1.58 17.02 -41.24
N PHE A 6 -1.58 18.25 -40.72
CA PHE A 6 -2.45 18.67 -39.62
C PHE A 6 -3.53 19.69 -40.01
N CYS A 7 -3.34 20.43 -41.12
CA CYS A 7 -4.28 21.46 -41.56
C CYS A 7 -4.45 21.56 -43.09
N ASP A 8 -3.95 20.57 -43.85
CA ASP A 8 -4.05 20.46 -45.32
C ASP A 8 -3.44 21.63 -46.14
N GLU A 9 -2.71 22.54 -45.49
CA GLU A 9 -1.99 23.64 -46.18
C GLU A 9 -0.73 23.14 -46.92
N ILE A 10 -0.43 23.71 -48.10
CA ILE A 10 0.75 23.38 -48.91
C ILE A 10 1.75 24.54 -48.89
N MET A 11 3.03 24.27 -48.60
CA MET A 11 4.06 25.30 -48.45
C MET A 11 5.45 24.90 -48.97
N ALA A 12 6.37 25.87 -49.05
CA ALA A 12 7.77 25.61 -49.42
C ALA A 12 8.56 24.96 -48.27
N ASN A 13 9.62 24.22 -48.61
CA ASN A 13 10.41 23.45 -47.63
C ASN A 13 11.07 24.34 -46.57
N GLU A 14 11.56 25.53 -46.97
CA GLU A 14 12.21 26.49 -46.07
C GLU A 14 11.32 27.04 -44.95
N VAL A 15 9.99 26.99 -45.11
CA VAL A 15 9.02 27.45 -44.10
C VAL A 15 8.28 26.30 -43.42
N TYR A 16 8.47 25.05 -43.89
CA TYR A 16 7.77 23.86 -43.40
C TYR A 16 7.92 23.68 -41.88
N TRP A 17 9.16 23.72 -41.36
CA TRP A 17 9.41 23.50 -39.92
C TRP A 17 8.94 24.65 -39.03
N ILE A 18 8.88 25.87 -39.56
CA ILE A 18 8.34 27.02 -38.83
C ILE A 18 6.82 26.88 -38.73
N HIS A 19 6.16 26.53 -39.83
CA HIS A 19 4.72 26.27 -39.84
C HIS A 19 4.35 25.09 -38.94
N ILE A 20 5.07 23.96 -39.01
CA ILE A 20 4.80 22.80 -38.13
C ILE A 20 4.86 23.20 -36.66
N LYS A 21 5.84 24.02 -36.24
CA LYS A 21 5.92 24.52 -34.85
C LYS A 21 4.72 25.37 -34.43
N PHE A 22 4.16 26.17 -35.34
CA PHE A 22 2.96 26.99 -35.06
C PHE A 22 1.65 26.20 -35.19
N CYS A 23 1.59 25.25 -36.11
CA CYS A 23 0.46 24.34 -36.31
C CYS A 23 0.34 23.36 -35.13
N GLU A 24 1.47 22.85 -34.61
CA GLU A 24 1.56 22.10 -33.34
C GLU A 24 1.03 22.91 -32.15
N GLN A 25 1.24 24.24 -32.14
CA GLN A 25 0.71 25.11 -31.08
C GLN A 25 -0.82 25.31 -31.17
N GLN A 26 -1.41 25.15 -32.35
CA GLN A 26 -2.87 25.32 -32.54
C GLN A 26 -3.64 23.99 -32.50
N ILE A 27 -2.99 22.83 -32.68
CA ILE A 27 -3.66 21.50 -32.69
C ILE A 27 -3.10 20.51 -31.64
N GLY A 28 -1.87 20.67 -31.13
CA GLY A 28 -1.09 19.52 -30.62
C GLY A 28 -0.60 19.51 -29.17
N GLN A 29 -0.93 20.50 -28.32
CA GLN A 29 -0.45 20.49 -26.92
C GLN A 29 -1.36 19.81 -25.89
N TYR A 30 -2.51 19.25 -26.29
CA TYR A 30 -3.45 18.72 -25.31
C TYR A 30 -3.51 17.19 -25.14
N ASN A 31 -2.87 16.35 -25.98
CA ASN A 31 -3.27 14.92 -25.98
C ASN A 31 -2.25 13.80 -26.31
N LEU A 32 -0.92 13.91 -26.09
CA LEU A 32 -0.03 12.76 -26.40
C LEU A 32 1.08 12.39 -25.39
N ILE A 33 1.15 12.99 -24.20
CA ILE A 33 1.97 12.38 -23.12
C ILE A 33 1.09 11.36 -22.39
N GLN A 34 1.08 10.13 -22.90
CA GLN A 34 0.49 9.00 -22.20
C GLN A 34 1.51 8.44 -21.22
N GLN A 35 1.09 8.19 -19.98
CA GLN A 35 1.90 7.56 -18.95
C GLN A 35 1.20 6.29 -18.46
N PRO A 36 1.93 5.18 -18.25
CA PRO A 36 1.33 3.98 -17.71
C PRO A 36 0.89 4.26 -16.27
N CYS A 37 -0.37 3.94 -15.98
CA CYS A 37 -0.85 3.92 -14.61
C CYS A 37 -0.08 2.85 -13.84
N HIS A 38 0.66 3.26 -12.81
CA HIS A 38 1.44 2.34 -11.95
C HIS A 38 0.54 1.34 -11.18
N GLN A 39 -0.77 1.57 -11.19
CA GLN A 39 -1.79 0.83 -10.47
C GLN A 39 -2.44 -0.25 -11.36
N CYS A 40 -2.87 0.07 -12.59
CA CYS A 40 -3.51 -0.89 -13.51
C CYS A 40 -2.71 -1.22 -14.78
N GLY A 41 -1.62 -0.49 -15.05
CA GLY A 41 -0.82 -0.64 -16.26
C GLY A 41 -1.42 -0.02 -17.53
N GLN A 42 -2.63 0.55 -17.49
CA GLN A 42 -3.23 1.21 -18.65
C GLN A 42 -2.45 2.49 -19.02
N MET A 43 -2.35 2.77 -20.33
CA MET A 43 -1.75 4.02 -20.83
C MET A 43 -2.77 5.14 -20.71
N ILE A 44 -2.52 6.09 -19.81
CA ILE A 44 -3.45 7.19 -19.52
C ILE A 44 -2.83 8.51 -19.97
N VAL A 45 -3.60 9.32 -20.69
CA VAL A 45 -3.20 10.68 -21.03
C VAL A 45 -3.00 11.47 -19.74
N LYS A 46 -1.86 12.14 -19.60
CA LYS A 46 -1.45 12.84 -18.36
C LYS A 46 -2.53 13.77 -17.78
N LEU A 47 -3.33 14.42 -18.63
CA LEU A 47 -4.41 15.31 -18.22
C LEU A 47 -5.51 14.57 -17.42
N TYR A 48 -5.85 13.36 -17.82
CA TYR A 48 -6.88 12.53 -17.18
C TYR A 48 -6.30 11.56 -16.15
N PHE A 49 -5.02 11.71 -15.78
CA PHE A 49 -4.36 10.76 -14.89
C PHE A 49 -4.92 10.80 -13.47
N ASN A 50 -5.24 11.99 -12.95
CA ASN A 50 -5.83 12.14 -11.62
C ASN A 50 -7.28 11.65 -11.60
N ASP A 51 -8.09 12.03 -12.59
CA ASP A 51 -9.46 11.53 -12.76
C ASP A 51 -9.47 10.00 -12.87
N HIS A 52 -8.51 9.44 -13.62
CA HIS A 52 -8.31 8.00 -13.69
C HIS A 52 -7.99 7.41 -12.31
N LEU A 53 -7.09 7.99 -11.51
CA LEU A 53 -6.74 7.48 -10.17
C LEU A 53 -7.94 7.44 -9.22
N GLU A 54 -8.90 8.35 -9.34
CA GLU A 54 -10.13 8.35 -8.53
C GLU A 54 -11.03 7.14 -8.82
N ILE A 55 -11.01 6.66 -10.07
CA ILE A 55 -11.79 5.50 -10.53
C ILE A 55 -10.91 4.27 -10.85
N CYS A 56 -9.61 4.33 -10.56
CA CYS A 56 -8.66 3.32 -10.97
C CYS A 56 -8.83 2.09 -10.09
N GLU A 57 -9.34 1.01 -10.67
CA GLU A 57 -9.32 -0.32 -10.04
C GLU A 57 -7.93 -0.98 -10.06
N GLY A 58 -6.90 -0.20 -10.41
CA GLY A 58 -5.52 -0.63 -10.54
C GLY A 58 -4.89 -1.03 -9.22
N ASN A 59 -5.28 -2.21 -8.76
CA ASN A 59 -4.62 -3.13 -7.86
C ASN A 59 -5.40 -4.46 -7.86
N PHE A 60 -6.22 -4.71 -8.90
CA PHE A 60 -7.13 -5.86 -8.95
C PHE A 60 -6.38 -7.21 -8.87
N TRP A 61 -5.17 -7.28 -9.41
CA TRP A 61 -4.34 -8.49 -9.44
C TRP A 61 -3.15 -8.47 -8.47
N THR A 62 -2.96 -7.38 -7.70
CA THR A 62 -1.84 -7.29 -6.77
C THR A 62 -2.10 -8.22 -5.59
N GLN A 63 -1.43 -9.37 -5.59
CA GLN A 63 -1.49 -10.31 -4.48
C GLN A 63 -0.74 -9.75 -3.27
N VAL A 64 -1.43 -9.76 -2.13
CA VAL A 64 -0.90 -9.37 -0.82
C VAL A 64 -1.10 -10.54 0.13
N LYS A 65 -0.23 -10.67 1.14
CA LYS A 65 -0.42 -11.66 2.19
C LYS A 65 -1.25 -11.06 3.32
N CYS A 66 -2.23 -11.82 3.79
CA CYS A 66 -2.95 -11.45 5.01
C CYS A 66 -1.96 -11.42 6.20
N PRO A 67 -1.93 -10.34 7.00
CA PRO A 67 -1.02 -10.25 8.15
C PRO A 67 -1.37 -11.22 9.29
N HIS A 68 -2.54 -11.87 9.24
CA HIS A 68 -3.01 -12.79 10.29
C HIS A 68 -2.86 -14.27 9.88
N CYS A 69 -3.45 -14.69 8.77
CA CYS A 69 -3.36 -16.09 8.31
C CYS A 69 -2.23 -16.35 7.31
N SER A 70 -1.52 -15.32 6.84
CA SER A 70 -0.48 -15.40 5.80
C SER A 70 -0.94 -15.92 4.43
N GLU A 71 -2.24 -16.17 4.24
CA GLU A 71 -2.82 -16.54 2.95
C GLU A 71 -2.67 -15.39 1.94
N ALA A 72 -2.44 -15.75 0.68
CA ALA A 72 -2.40 -14.80 -0.42
C ALA A 72 -3.83 -14.42 -0.81
N CYS A 73 -4.10 -13.11 -0.87
CA CYS A 73 -5.39 -12.55 -1.28
C CYS A 73 -5.15 -11.40 -2.26
N PHE A 74 -6.15 -11.04 -3.05
CA PHE A 74 -6.07 -9.83 -3.85
C PHE A 74 -6.20 -8.59 -2.97
N LYS A 75 -5.45 -7.53 -3.28
CA LYS A 75 -5.49 -6.27 -2.51
C LYS A 75 -6.89 -5.65 -2.48
N SER A 76 -7.69 -5.83 -3.54
CA SER A 76 -9.11 -5.43 -3.60
C SER A 76 -9.96 -6.19 -2.59
N GLU A 77 -9.72 -7.49 -2.42
CA GLU A 77 -10.49 -8.39 -1.54
C GLU A 77 -9.94 -8.45 -0.12
N LEU A 78 -8.77 -7.86 0.17
CA LEU A 78 -8.14 -7.94 1.49
C LEU A 78 -9.07 -7.44 2.60
N LYS A 79 -9.84 -6.37 2.37
CA LYS A 79 -10.79 -5.86 3.39
C LYS A 79 -11.86 -6.90 3.73
N ASP A 80 -12.45 -7.51 2.71
CA ASP A 80 -13.49 -8.53 2.90
C ASP A 80 -12.93 -9.80 3.50
N HIS A 81 -11.71 -10.20 3.11
CA HIS A 81 -10.98 -11.29 3.74
C HIS A 81 -10.73 -11.00 5.22
N LEU A 82 -10.21 -9.82 5.60
CA LEU A 82 -9.93 -9.46 7.00
C LEU A 82 -11.18 -9.60 7.87
N ASN A 83 -12.34 -9.14 7.39
CA ASN A 83 -13.62 -9.26 8.12
C ASN A 83 -14.07 -10.71 8.35
N LYS A 84 -13.59 -11.65 7.53
CA LYS A 84 -13.94 -13.08 7.59
C LYS A 84 -12.74 -13.95 7.94
N CYS A 85 -11.59 -13.36 8.27
CA CYS A 85 -10.33 -14.07 8.42
C CYS A 85 -10.40 -14.94 9.69
N PRO A 86 -10.35 -16.28 9.57
CA PRO A 86 -10.50 -17.17 10.72
C PRO A 86 -9.50 -16.86 11.84
N THR A 87 -8.23 -16.63 11.49
CA THR A 87 -7.17 -16.32 12.45
C THR A 87 -7.39 -14.99 13.18
N LEU A 88 -7.92 -13.97 12.50
CA LEU A 88 -8.23 -12.70 13.14
C LEU A 88 -9.43 -12.83 14.09
N LEU A 89 -10.48 -13.54 13.66
CA LEU A 89 -11.66 -13.80 14.48
C LEU A 89 -11.31 -14.62 15.72
N GLU A 90 -10.43 -15.62 15.59
CA GLU A 90 -9.91 -16.38 16.73
C GLU A 90 -9.09 -15.51 17.68
N GLN A 91 -8.24 -14.61 17.16
CA GLN A 91 -7.47 -13.69 17.99
C GLN A 91 -8.40 -12.75 18.78
N GLN A 92 -9.39 -12.14 18.12
CA GLN A 92 -10.39 -11.30 18.79
C GLN A 92 -11.19 -12.07 19.84
N ASN A 93 -11.50 -13.33 19.57
CA ASN A 93 -12.20 -14.18 20.53
C ASN A 93 -11.32 -14.50 21.74
N ARG A 94 -10.03 -14.80 21.55
CA ARG A 94 -9.06 -14.98 22.64
C ARG A 94 -8.94 -13.72 23.49
N GLU A 95 -8.82 -12.55 22.85
CA GLU A 95 -8.75 -11.25 23.53
C GLU A 95 -10.03 -10.98 24.36
N LYS A 96 -11.21 -11.30 23.82
CA LYS A 96 -12.50 -11.19 24.54
C LYS A 96 -12.55 -12.07 25.79
N HIS A 97 -11.89 -13.23 25.75
CA HIS A 97 -11.74 -14.14 26.90
C HIS A 97 -10.53 -13.80 27.79
N GLY A 98 -9.83 -12.69 27.53
CA GLY A 98 -8.68 -12.24 28.31
C GLY A 98 -7.38 -13.01 28.06
N ILE A 99 -7.37 -13.91 27.07
CA ILE A 99 -6.23 -14.76 26.70
C ILE A 99 -5.28 -13.96 25.82
N THR A 100 -4.04 -13.79 26.27
CA THR A 100 -2.98 -13.10 25.52
C THR A 100 -1.78 -14.03 25.36
N GLN A 101 -1.21 -14.17 24.16
CA GLN A 101 -0.03 -15.02 23.94
C GLN A 101 1.26 -14.27 24.32
N CYS A 102 2.16 -14.91 25.06
CA CYS A 102 3.47 -14.37 25.40
C CYS A 102 4.42 -14.55 24.21
N THR A 103 4.93 -13.48 23.62
CA THR A 103 5.83 -13.59 22.45
C THR A 103 7.26 -14.02 22.79
N ILE A 104 7.56 -14.26 24.07
CA ILE A 104 8.88 -14.74 24.53
C ILE A 104 8.92 -16.27 24.50
N CYS A 105 7.86 -16.93 24.99
CA CYS A 105 7.76 -18.39 25.04
C CYS A 105 6.73 -18.99 24.05
N PHE A 106 5.93 -18.15 23.39
CA PHE A 106 4.83 -18.52 22.48
C PHE A 106 3.66 -19.27 23.13
N GLU A 107 3.55 -19.24 24.45
CA GLU A 107 2.44 -19.84 25.21
C GLU A 107 1.40 -18.81 25.65
N ASP A 108 0.18 -19.28 25.91
CA ASP A 108 -0.92 -18.45 26.40
C ASP A 108 -0.66 -17.96 27.84
N VAL A 109 -0.97 -16.69 28.08
CA VAL A 109 -0.89 -16.05 29.41
C VAL A 109 -2.30 -16.04 30.01
N PHE A 110 -2.56 -16.98 30.90
CA PHE A 110 -3.83 -17.10 31.60
C PHE A 110 -3.89 -16.22 32.86
N GLU A 111 -2.83 -16.26 33.69
CA GLU A 111 -2.74 -15.56 34.97
C GLU A 111 -1.33 -14.99 35.18
N ASN A 112 -1.17 -14.02 36.08
CA ASN A 112 0.12 -13.34 36.37
C ASN A 112 0.79 -12.70 35.14
N LYS A 113 -0.03 -12.07 34.29
CA LYS A 113 0.48 -11.25 33.18
C LYS A 113 1.05 -9.94 33.69
N LYS A 114 2.25 -9.62 33.24
CA LYS A 114 2.88 -8.32 33.49
C LYS A 114 2.65 -7.44 32.27
N GLN A 115 1.80 -6.43 32.43
CA GLN A 115 1.58 -5.41 31.42
C GLN A 115 2.61 -4.29 31.58
N LEU A 116 3.28 -3.96 30.48
CA LEU A 116 4.29 -2.91 30.39
C LEU A 116 3.66 -1.52 30.20
N ILE A 117 4.44 -0.44 30.38
CA ILE A 117 3.94 0.95 30.15
C ILE A 117 3.56 1.20 28.69
N CYS A 118 4.08 0.37 27.77
CA CYS A 118 3.70 0.38 26.36
C CYS A 118 2.49 -0.54 26.05
N SER A 119 1.76 -0.97 27.08
CA SER A 119 0.56 -1.85 27.02
C SER A 119 0.76 -3.27 26.51
N HIS A 120 2.00 -3.69 26.22
CA HIS A 120 2.31 -5.09 25.88
C HIS A 120 2.34 -5.97 27.12
N SER A 121 1.75 -7.17 27.03
CA SER A 121 1.63 -8.13 28.14
C SER A 121 2.43 -9.40 27.88
N PHE A 122 3.05 -9.94 28.93
CA PHE A 122 3.86 -11.16 28.91
C PHE A 122 3.66 -11.93 30.21
N HIS A 123 4.07 -13.21 30.27
CA HIS A 123 4.25 -13.85 31.58
C HIS A 123 5.29 -13.06 32.40
N GLN A 124 5.01 -12.85 33.69
CA GLN A 124 5.92 -12.12 34.57
C GLN A 124 7.34 -12.70 34.57
N GLU A 125 7.49 -14.02 34.67
CA GLU A 125 8.80 -14.68 34.64
C GLU A 125 9.54 -14.44 33.31
N CYS A 126 8.84 -14.56 32.18
CA CYS A 126 9.42 -14.37 30.86
C CYS A 126 9.98 -12.95 30.71
N ILE A 127 9.19 -11.93 31.07
CA ILE A 127 9.62 -10.54 30.91
C ILE A 127 10.68 -10.13 31.94
N ASP A 128 10.63 -10.67 33.17
CA ASP A 128 11.65 -10.42 34.18
C ASP A 128 13.00 -11.01 33.78
N ASN A 129 13.02 -12.20 33.17
CA ASN A 129 14.22 -12.79 32.60
C ASN A 129 14.77 -11.97 31.43
N TRP A 130 13.91 -11.49 30.53
CA TRP A 130 14.32 -10.59 29.45
C TRP A 130 14.97 -9.30 29.96
N PHE A 131 14.39 -8.70 31.01
CA PHE A 131 14.88 -7.48 31.64
C PHE A 131 16.20 -7.62 32.41
N LYS A 132 16.71 -8.84 32.62
CA LYS A 132 18.10 -9.05 33.11
C LYS A 132 19.13 -8.68 32.05
N GLN A 133 18.78 -8.78 30.77
CA GLN A 133 19.67 -8.45 29.65
C GLN A 133 19.39 -7.05 29.10
N GLN A 134 18.12 -6.72 28.85
CA GLN A 134 17.73 -5.43 28.26
C GLN A 134 16.41 -4.91 28.83
N LYS A 135 16.37 -3.65 29.29
CA LYS A 135 15.16 -2.99 29.83
C LYS A 135 14.21 -2.45 28.74
N LYS A 136 14.12 -3.11 27.59
CA LYS A 136 13.28 -2.70 26.46
C LYS A 136 12.19 -3.74 26.19
N CYS A 137 11.01 -3.29 25.76
CA CYS A 137 9.93 -4.21 25.38
C CYS A 137 10.36 -5.13 24.21
N PRO A 138 10.13 -6.45 24.27
CA PRO A 138 10.43 -7.38 23.17
C PRO A 138 9.72 -7.05 21.86
N ILE A 139 8.53 -6.44 21.93
CA ILE A 139 7.67 -6.16 20.76
C ILE A 139 8.04 -4.82 20.13
N CYS A 140 7.90 -3.70 20.86
CA CYS A 140 8.09 -2.36 20.31
C CYS A 140 9.45 -1.73 20.59
N LYS A 141 10.31 -2.39 21.37
CA LYS A 141 11.65 -1.92 21.75
C LYS A 141 11.66 -0.62 22.58
N THR A 142 10.50 -0.13 23.04
CA THR A 142 10.38 1.02 23.96
C THR A 142 11.00 0.68 25.32
N LEU A 143 11.83 1.60 25.84
CA LEU A 143 12.45 1.48 27.16
C LEU A 143 11.36 1.46 28.25
N GLN A 144 11.46 0.49 29.16
CA GLN A 144 10.57 0.35 30.30
C GLN A 144 11.25 0.97 31.50
N ILE A 145 10.69 2.08 31.98
CA ILE A 145 11.11 2.70 33.24
C ILE A 145 10.34 1.94 34.33
N ILE A 146 11.02 0.97 34.94
CA ILE A 146 10.49 0.06 35.95
C ILE A 146 10.85 0.59 37.32
#